data_AF-A0A9N8VYF8-F1
#
_entry.id   AF-A0A9N8VYF8-F1
#
_cell.length_a   1.000
_cell.length_b   1.000
_cell.length_c   1.000
_cell.angle_alpha   90.00
_cell.angle_beta   90.00
_cell.angle_gamma   90.00
#
_symmetry.space_group_name_H-M   'P 1'
#
loop_
_entity.id
_entity.type
_entity.pdbx_description
1 polymer ?
#
loop_
_entity_poly.entity_id
_entity_poly.type
_entity_poly.pdbx_seq_one_letter_code
_entity_poly.pdbx_strand_id
1 'polypeptide(L)'
;MKKKQFSPKEQEFEKYLQKIEDPNYQGEVNYALPENPTPLQVAKFNICQNILRYKRENNLTREQTAERIGLSKAETEDILFSHIEQFTLDRLVDYASKLFEPLEIKVVKADARRISV
;
A
#
# COMPACT_ATOMS: atom_id res chain seq x y z
N MET A 1 -41.76 -8.05 4.61
CA MET A 1 -40.52 -7.63 3.92
C MET A 1 -39.93 -8.84 3.22
N LYS A 2 -39.74 -8.81 1.89
CA LYS A 2 -39.10 -9.92 1.16
C LYS A 2 -37.60 -9.92 1.49
N LYS A 3 -37.06 -11.05 1.96
CA LYS A 3 -35.61 -11.22 2.15
C LYS A 3 -34.92 -11.05 0.80
N LYS A 4 -33.96 -10.14 0.71
CA LYS A 4 -33.14 -9.94 -0.49
C LYS A 4 -32.25 -11.19 -0.62
N GLN A 5 -32.47 -11.99 -1.65
CA GLN A 5 -31.69 -13.19 -1.90
C GLN A 5 -30.39 -12.78 -2.61
N PHE A 6 -29.26 -12.93 -1.93
CA PHE A 6 -27.94 -12.68 -2.50
C PHE A 6 -27.61 -13.73 -3.56
N SER A 7 -27.04 -13.28 -4.68
CA SER A 7 -26.44 -14.12 -5.71
C SER A 7 -25.24 -14.92 -5.16
N PRO A 8 -24.83 -16.01 -5.83
CA PRO A 8 -23.66 -16.79 -5.40
C PRO A 8 -22.38 -15.97 -5.26
N LYS A 9 -22.16 -14.98 -6.14
CA LYS A 9 -21.00 -14.07 -6.08
C LYS A 9 -21.05 -13.16 -4.85
N GLU A 10 -22.23 -12.63 -4.52
CA GLU A 10 -22.40 -11.78 -3.33
C GLU A 10 -22.18 -12.60 -2.05
N GLN A 11 -22.60 -13.86 -2.01
CA GLN A 11 -22.36 -14.76 -0.87
C GLN A 11 -20.87 -15.12 -0.71
N GLU A 12 -20.13 -15.30 -1.82
CA GLU A 12 -18.69 -15.55 -1.79
C GLU A 12 -17.92 -14.31 -1.31
N PHE A 13 -18.30 -13.13 -1.81
CA PHE A 13 -17.72 -11.85 -1.38
C PHE A 13 -17.97 -11.58 0.11
N GLU A 14 -19.18 -11.85 0.62
CA GLU A 14 -19.51 -11.73 2.03
C GLU A 14 -18.64 -12.64 2.92
N LYS A 15 -18.42 -13.89 2.51
CA LYS A 15 -17.51 -14.81 3.21
C LYS A 15 -16.06 -14.31 3.21
N TYR A 16 -15.64 -13.67 2.11
CA TYR A 16 -14.33 -13.05 2.03
C TYR A 16 -14.21 -11.87 2.99
N LEU A 17 -15.21 -10.99 3.06
CA LEU A 17 -15.24 -9.87 4.01
C LEU A 17 -15.15 -10.37 5.46
N GLN A 18 -15.99 -11.34 5.83
CA GLN A 18 -15.96 -11.95 7.16
C GLN A 18 -14.59 -12.55 7.51
N LYS A 19 -13.91 -13.14 6.51
CA LYS A 19 -12.56 -13.69 6.69
C LYS A 19 -11.51 -12.61 6.96
N ILE A 20 -11.55 -11.48 6.25
CA ILE A 20 -10.57 -10.41 6.42
C ILE A 20 -10.85 -9.50 7.63
N GLU A 21 -12.08 -9.51 8.13
CA GLU A 21 -12.50 -8.79 9.35
C GLU A 21 -12.17 -9.55 10.65
N ASP A 22 -11.81 -10.85 10.57
CA ASP A 22 -11.41 -11.63 11.74
C ASP A 22 -10.12 -11.01 12.36
N PRO A 23 -10.13 -10.61 13.65
CA PRO A 23 -8.95 -10.05 14.32
C PRO A 23 -7.73 -10.99 14.32
N ASN A 24 -7.94 -12.29 14.16
CA ASN A 24 -6.89 -13.30 14.09
C ASN A 24 -6.45 -13.59 12.64
N TYR A 25 -7.04 -12.93 11.64
CA TYR A 25 -6.65 -13.10 10.25
C TYR A 25 -5.22 -12.60 10.03
N GLN A 26 -4.31 -13.54 9.80
CA GLN A 26 -2.90 -13.28 9.49
C GLN A 26 -2.65 -13.18 7.97
N GLY A 27 -3.70 -13.01 7.16
CA GLY A 27 -3.55 -12.97 5.72
C GLY A 27 -3.27 -11.56 5.18
N GLU A 28 -3.32 -11.45 3.86
CA GLU A 28 -2.94 -10.27 3.07
C GLU A 28 -3.84 -9.05 3.34
N VAL A 29 -3.56 -8.29 4.40
CA VAL A 29 -4.23 -7.02 4.71
C VAL A 29 -3.35 -5.85 4.29
N ASN A 30 -3.93 -4.86 3.62
CA ASN A 30 -3.24 -3.59 3.39
C ASN A 30 -3.22 -2.79 4.70
N TYR A 31 -2.05 -2.36 5.14
CA TYR A 31 -1.91 -1.57 6.35
C TYR A 31 -2.32 -0.13 6.09
N ALA A 32 -3.28 0.37 6.86
CA ALA A 32 -3.64 1.78 6.86
C ALA A 32 -2.57 2.62 7.55
N LEU A 33 -2.55 3.91 7.25
CA LEU A 33 -1.79 4.88 8.03
C LEU A 33 -2.31 4.93 9.48
N PRO A 34 -1.44 5.22 10.47
CA PRO A 34 -1.89 5.49 11.84
C PRO A 34 -2.76 6.76 11.89
N GLU A 35 -3.50 6.95 12.98
CA GLU A 35 -4.45 8.07 13.15
C GLU A 35 -3.81 9.45 12.94
N ASN A 36 -2.55 9.63 13.37
CA ASN A 36 -1.79 10.87 13.22
C ASN A 36 -0.46 10.60 12.52
N PRO A 37 -0.44 10.39 11.19
CA PRO A 37 0.74 9.97 10.49
C PRO A 37 1.73 11.13 10.33
N THR A 38 3.02 10.82 10.45
CA THR A 38 4.07 11.79 10.14
C THR A 38 4.14 12.04 8.63
N PRO A 39 4.69 13.18 8.16
CA PRO A 39 4.91 13.41 6.74
C PRO A 39 5.74 12.31 6.06
N LEU A 40 6.69 11.72 6.80
CA LEU A 40 7.50 10.60 6.32
C LEU A 40 6.64 9.35 6.08
N GLN A 41 5.75 8.99 7.01
CA GLN A 41 4.85 7.85 6.86
C GLN A 41 3.90 8.05 5.67
N VAL A 42 3.32 9.25 5.53
CA VAL A 42 2.48 9.61 4.38
C VAL A 42 3.24 9.45 3.06
N ALA A 43 4.47 9.95 2.98
CA ALA A 43 5.30 9.83 1.78
C ALA A 43 5.58 8.36 1.41
N LYS A 44 6.01 7.55 2.39
CA LYS A 44 6.26 6.12 2.17
C LYS A 44 4.99 5.38 1.73
N PHE A 45 3.87 5.63 2.39
CA PHE A 45 2.59 5.03 2.07
C PHE A 45 2.14 5.36 0.64
N ASN A 46 2.24 6.63 0.25
CA ASN A 46 1.90 7.05 -1.10
C ASN A 46 2.76 6.36 -2.17
N ILE A 47 4.05 6.15 -1.91
CA ILE A 47 4.92 5.39 -2.82
C ILE A 47 4.43 3.94 -2.93
N CYS A 48 4.16 3.26 -1.81
CA CYS A 48 3.61 1.90 -1.82
C CYS A 48 2.30 1.80 -2.62
N GLN A 49 1.38 2.75 -2.41
CA GLN A 49 0.11 2.80 -3.14
C GLN A 49 0.30 3.04 -4.64
N ASN A 50 1.27 3.86 -5.03
CA ASN A 50 1.60 4.07 -6.44
C ASN A 50 2.16 2.78 -7.07
N ILE A 51 3.04 2.05 -6.38
CA ILE A 51 3.58 0.76 -6.85
C ILE A 51 2.44 -0.27 -7.01
N LEU A 52 1.54 -0.36 -6.02
CA LEU A 52 0.36 -1.23 -6.09
C LEU A 52 -0.55 -0.85 -7.26
N ARG A 53 -0.77 0.44 -7.48
CA ARG A 53 -1.54 0.96 -8.62
C ARG A 53 -0.89 0.58 -9.94
N TYR A 54 0.42 0.78 -10.09
CA TYR A 54 1.18 0.39 -11.28
C TYR A 54 1.02 -1.09 -11.59
N LYS A 55 1.20 -1.96 -10.58
CA LYS A 55 0.97 -3.41 -10.73
C LYS A 55 -0.43 -3.70 -11.28
N ARG A 56 -1.46 -3.07 -10.72
CA ARG A 56 -2.86 -3.28 -11.13
C ARG A 56 -3.13 -2.79 -12.54
N GLU A 57 -2.71 -1.58 -12.88
CA GLU A 57 -2.94 -0.98 -14.20
C GLU A 57 -2.20 -1.72 -15.32
N ASN A 58 -1.06 -2.35 -15.00
CA ASN A 58 -0.29 -3.16 -15.95
C ASN A 58 -0.57 -4.67 -15.87
N ASN A 59 -1.54 -5.10 -15.07
CA ASN A 59 -1.90 -6.51 -14.86
C ASN A 59 -0.72 -7.41 -14.49
N LEU A 60 0.22 -6.90 -13.71
CA LEU A 60 1.41 -7.63 -13.31
C LEU A 60 1.10 -8.61 -12.16
N THR A 61 1.72 -9.78 -12.22
CA THR A 61 1.80 -10.69 -11.07
C THR A 61 2.74 -10.11 -10.00
N ARG A 62 2.75 -10.74 -8.82
CA ARG A 62 3.68 -10.33 -7.74
C ARG A 62 5.12 -10.60 -8.15
N GLU A 63 5.37 -11.71 -8.81
CA GLU A 63 6.68 -12.15 -9.30
C GLU A 63 7.22 -11.18 -10.35
N GLN A 64 6.39 -10.78 -11.32
CA GLN A 64 6.77 -9.79 -12.33
C GLN A 64 7.05 -8.42 -11.73
N THR A 65 6.29 -8.03 -10.70
CA THR A 65 6.53 -6.77 -9.98
C THR A 65 7.87 -6.83 -9.25
N ALA A 66 8.15 -7.94 -8.56
CA ALA A 66 9.39 -8.18 -7.82
C ALA A 66 10.62 -8.15 -8.73
N GLU A 67 10.55 -8.81 -9.89
CA GLU A 67 11.60 -8.80 -10.90
C GLU A 67 11.91 -7.37 -11.38
N ARG A 68 10.88 -6.56 -11.66
CA ARG A 68 11.05 -5.19 -12.15
C ARG A 68 11.70 -4.25 -11.13
N ILE A 69 11.34 -4.38 -9.85
CA ILE A 69 11.92 -3.54 -8.79
C ILE A 69 13.23 -4.12 -8.22
N GLY A 70 13.56 -5.36 -8.56
CA GLY A 70 14.76 -6.06 -8.13
C GLY A 70 14.71 -6.53 -6.67
N LEU A 71 13.55 -7.03 -6.22
CA LEU A 71 13.35 -7.54 -4.85
C LEU A 71 12.89 -9.00 -4.83
N SER A 72 12.92 -9.60 -3.64
CA SER A 72 12.23 -10.87 -3.41
C SER A 72 10.70 -10.71 -3.48
N LYS A 73 9.99 -11.82 -3.71
CA LYS A 73 8.52 -11.83 -3.69
C LYS A 73 7.96 -11.36 -2.34
N ALA A 74 8.57 -11.79 -1.23
CA ALA A 74 8.15 -11.43 0.12
C ALA A 74 8.28 -9.92 0.38
N GLU A 75 9.46 -9.34 0.11
CA GLU A 75 9.66 -7.89 0.25
C GLU A 75 8.74 -7.08 -0.67
N THR A 76 8.44 -7.62 -1.86
CA THR A 76 7.49 -6.98 -2.77
C THR A 76 6.07 -7.03 -2.21
N GLU A 77 5.66 -8.13 -1.58
CA GLU A 77 4.38 -8.22 -0.87
C GLU A 77 4.30 -7.19 0.26
N ASP A 78 5.35 -7.04 1.07
CA ASP A 78 5.39 -6.02 2.13
C ASP A 78 5.16 -4.59 1.57
N ILE A 79 5.71 -4.28 0.39
CA ILE A 79 5.44 -3.00 -0.31
C ILE A 79 3.98 -2.92 -0.78
N LEU A 80 3.47 -3.98 -1.43
CA LEU A 80 2.10 -4.02 -1.96
C LEU A 80 1.02 -3.96 -0.87
N PHE A 81 1.37 -4.35 0.36
CA PHE A 81 0.52 -4.25 1.56
C PHE A 81 0.84 -3.03 2.44
N SER A 82 1.72 -2.14 1.99
CA SER A 82 2.06 -0.89 2.69
C SER A 82 2.66 -1.08 4.09
N HIS A 83 3.57 -2.06 4.27
CA HIS A 83 4.37 -2.22 5.49
C HIS A 83 5.47 -1.15 5.59
N ILE A 84 5.06 0.11 5.67
CA ILE A 84 5.94 1.30 5.54
C ILE A 84 7.05 1.39 6.58
N GLU A 85 6.92 0.72 7.72
CA GLU A 85 7.94 0.71 8.77
C GLU A 85 9.12 -0.21 8.46
N GLN A 86 8.97 -1.13 7.51
CA GLN A 86 10.06 -2.04 7.09
C GLN A 86 11.01 -1.39 6.07
N PHE A 87 10.62 -0.27 5.46
CA PHE A 87 11.38 0.37 4.39
C PHE A 87 11.76 1.81 4.74
N THR A 88 12.97 2.21 4.36
CA THR A 88 13.38 3.61 4.37
C THR A 88 12.82 4.34 3.15
N LEU A 89 12.72 5.67 3.22
CA LEU A 89 12.16 6.46 2.11
C LEU A 89 13.04 6.35 0.85
N ASP A 90 14.36 6.39 1.01
CA ASP A 90 15.34 6.25 -0.07
C ASP A 90 15.20 4.92 -0.81
N ARG A 91 15.04 3.80 -0.10
CA ARG A 91 14.79 2.48 -0.73
C ARG A 91 13.49 2.47 -1.53
N LEU A 92 12.41 3.02 -0.98
CA LEU A 92 11.13 3.09 -1.69
C LEU A 92 11.21 3.95 -2.95
N VAL A 93 11.95 5.06 -2.91
CA VAL A 93 12.21 5.91 -4.08
C VAL A 93 13.02 5.15 -5.13
N ASP A 94 14.08 4.43 -4.74
CA ASP A 94 14.86 3.60 -5.67
C ASP A 94 13.96 2.59 -6.39
N TYR A 95 13.13 1.85 -5.65
CA TYR A 95 12.21 0.87 -6.24
C TYR A 95 11.16 1.51 -7.14
N ALA A 96 10.59 2.64 -6.74
CA ALA A 96 9.64 3.39 -7.54
C ALA A 96 10.26 3.89 -8.84
N SER A 97 11.53 4.33 -8.81
CA SER A 97 12.22 4.84 -9.99
C SER A 97 12.43 3.79 -11.10
N LYS A 98 12.37 2.50 -10.75
CA LYS A 98 12.41 1.38 -11.71
C LYS A 98 11.08 1.16 -12.44
N LEU A 99 9.98 1.74 -11.95
CA LEU A 99 8.64 1.58 -12.50
C LEU A 99 8.10 2.85 -13.16
N PHE A 100 8.55 4.03 -12.70
CA PHE A 100 7.99 5.33 -13.11
C PHE A 100 9.04 6.21 -13.77
N GLU A 101 8.67 6.83 -14.88
CA GLU A 101 9.46 7.89 -15.50
C GLU A 101 8.54 9.01 -16.05
N PRO A 102 8.75 10.29 -15.66
CA PRO A 102 9.63 10.75 -14.58
C PRO A 102 9.04 10.47 -13.18
N LEU A 103 9.90 10.25 -12.18
CA LEU A 103 9.54 10.25 -10.76
C LEU A 103 10.04 11.55 -10.10
N GLU A 104 9.12 12.36 -9.58
CA GLU A 104 9.44 13.65 -8.96
C GLU A 104 9.25 13.62 -7.43
N ILE A 105 10.22 14.16 -6.69
CA ILE A 105 10.12 14.42 -5.25
C ILE A 105 10.09 15.93 -5.05
N LYS A 106 9.07 16.43 -4.32
CA LYS A 106 8.89 17.86 -4.07
C LYS A 106 8.92 18.15 -2.58
N VAL A 107 9.72 19.15 -2.21
CA VAL A 107 9.63 19.80 -0.90
C VAL A 107 8.80 21.07 -1.08
N VAL A 108 7.70 21.18 -0.34
CA VAL A 108 6.81 22.35 -0.37
C VAL A 108 7.11 23.29 0.80
N LYS A 109 6.37 24.41 0.89
CA LYS A 109 6.54 25.42 1.95
C LYS A 109 6.51 24.78 3.35
N ALA A 110 7.56 25.02 4.12
CA ALA A 110 7.63 24.65 5.53
C ALA A 110 7.45 25.90 6.39
N ASP A 111 6.48 25.87 7.31
CA ASP A 111 6.33 26.90 8.32
C ASP A 111 7.14 26.54 9.57
N ALA A 112 7.74 27.54 10.23
CA ALA A 112 8.48 27.32 11.46
C ALA A 112 7.55 26.78 12.56
N ARG A 113 8.02 25.79 13.33
CA ARG A 113 7.29 25.31 14.51
C ARG A 113 7.12 26.47 15.49
N ARG A 114 5.88 26.74 15.92
CA ARG A 114 5.65 27.68 17.02
C ARG A 114 6.24 27.08 18.29
N ILE A 115 7.20 27.78 18.88
CA ILE A 115 7.68 27.48 20.23
C ILE A 115 6.77 28.27 21.16
N SER A 116 5.89 27.58 21.89
CA SER A 116 5.20 28.18 23.03
C SER A 116 6.22 28.28 24.16
N VAL A 117 6.65 29.50 24.50
CA VAL A 117 7.43 29.79 25.71
C VAL A 117 6.47 29.97 26.88
#